data_AF-A0A3M9ZS07-F1
#
_entry.id   AF-A0A3M9ZS07-F1
#
_cell.length_a   1.000
_cell.length_b   1.000
_cell.length_c   1.000
_cell.angle_alpha   90.00
_cell.angle_beta   90.00
_cell.angle_gamma   90.00
#
_symmetry.space_group_name_H-M   'P 1'
#
loop_
_entity.id
_entity.type
_entity.pdbx_description
1 polymer ?
#
loop_
_entity_poly.entity_id
_entity_poly.type
_entity_poly.pdbx_seq_one_letter_code
_entity_poly.pdbx_strand_id
1 'polypeptide(L)'
;MILWVPKLLGLSEILIGLPPLVFMAYVIHKSHKARRARRAEEAREILDADHAAHMCEVTLELLGDLEGHPGDPRLRTALERLYCGIGTLASRYRRYLDDGAIRSALEAEETILRAELGEEHEIAERIALVGHHLGAIRSGTLDVDHRRLSDARGRV
;
A
#
# COMPACT_ATOMS: atom_id res chain seq x y z
N MET A 1 71.40 8.78 -28.48
CA MET A 1 70.75 7.98 -27.42
C MET A 1 69.33 8.50 -27.27
N ILE A 2 68.38 7.90 -28.00
CA ILE A 2 66.98 8.36 -28.02
C ILE A 2 66.24 7.57 -26.93
N LEU A 3 65.81 8.26 -25.87
CA LEU A 3 64.96 7.70 -24.82
C LEU A 3 63.58 7.40 -25.41
N TRP A 4 63.32 6.12 -25.66
CA TRP A 4 61.98 5.59 -25.91
C TRP A 4 61.18 5.75 -24.60
N VAL A 5 60.16 6.60 -24.62
CA VAL A 5 59.14 6.68 -23.55
C VAL A 5 57.78 6.27 -24.14
N PRO A 6 57.46 4.97 -24.23
CA PRO A 6 56.13 4.51 -24.59
C PRO A 6 55.53 3.78 -23.39
N LYS A 7 55.25 4.52 -22.31
CA LYS A 7 54.44 4.00 -21.19
C LYS A 7 53.51 5.03 -20.54
N LEU A 8 53.62 6.32 -20.87
CA LEU A 8 52.81 7.36 -20.24
C LEU A 8 51.48 7.66 -20.96
N LEU A 9 51.35 7.37 -22.25
CA LEU A 9 50.14 7.66 -23.04
C LEU A 9 48.93 6.79 -22.63
N GLY A 10 49.14 5.53 -22.24
CA GLY A 10 48.05 4.65 -21.78
C GLY A 10 47.54 5.00 -20.38
N LEU A 11 48.35 5.64 -19.54
CA LEU A 11 47.93 6.08 -18.20
C LEU A 11 47.08 7.36 -18.28
N SER A 12 47.39 8.28 -19.20
CA SER A 12 46.60 9.50 -19.41
C SER A 12 45.17 9.21 -19.89
N GLU A 13 44.97 8.23 -20.78
CA GLU A 13 43.63 7.86 -21.26
C GLU A 13 42.76 7.25 -20.14
N ILE A 14 43.37 6.44 -19.26
CA ILE A 14 42.70 5.89 -18.06
C ILE A 14 42.35 7.00 -17.06
N LEU A 15 43.24 7.99 -16.89
CA LEU A 15 43.03 9.14 -16.00
C LEU A 15 41.94 10.10 -16.50
N ILE A 16 41.72 10.21 -17.80
CA ILE A 16 40.65 11.03 -18.39
C ILE A 16 39.28 10.34 -18.27
N GLY A 17 39.25 9.00 -18.36
CA GLY A 17 38.02 8.20 -18.19
C GLY A 17 37.62 7.92 -16.74
N LEU A 18 38.54 8.05 -15.78
CA LEU A 18 38.30 7.78 -14.36
C LEU A 18 37.22 8.67 -13.74
N PRO A 19 37.21 10.01 -13.94
CA PRO A 19 36.22 10.88 -13.32
C PRO A 19 34.78 10.59 -13.78
N PRO A 20 34.49 10.38 -15.09
CA PRO A 20 33.18 9.92 -15.53
C PRO A 20 32.77 8.56 -14.95
N LEU A 21 33.69 7.59 -14.84
CA LEU A 21 33.41 6.27 -14.27
C LEU A 21 33.09 6.34 -12.77
N VAL A 22 33.86 7.13 -12.01
CA VAL A 22 33.61 7.37 -10.58
C VAL A 22 32.28 8.08 -10.38
N PHE A 23 31.96 9.05 -11.24
CA PHE A 23 30.65 9.72 -11.22
C PHE A 23 29.50 8.76 -11.52
N MET A 24 29.63 7.92 -12.56
CA MET A 24 28.65 6.88 -12.89
C MET A 24 28.46 5.89 -11.74
N ALA A 25 29.55 5.41 -11.13
CA ALA A 25 29.50 4.52 -9.98
C ALA A 25 28.83 5.20 -8.77
N TYR A 26 29.10 6.47 -8.54
CA TYR A 26 28.45 7.26 -7.48
C TYR A 26 26.94 7.42 -7.74
N VAL A 27 26.54 7.74 -8.97
CA VAL A 27 25.13 7.84 -9.37
C VAL A 27 24.41 6.50 -9.19
N ILE A 28 25.02 5.40 -9.63
CA ILE A 28 24.50 4.04 -9.44
C ILE A 28 24.35 3.71 -7.96
N HIS A 29 25.36 4.04 -7.14
CA HIS A 29 25.29 3.81 -5.70
C HIS A 29 24.16 4.62 -5.03
N LYS A 30 24.02 5.91 -5.38
CA LYS A 30 22.95 6.77 -4.87
C LYS A 30 21.56 6.30 -5.31
N SER A 31 21.41 5.87 -6.57
CA SER A 31 20.14 5.34 -7.07
C SER A 31 19.76 4.04 -6.36
N HIS A 32 20.72 3.14 -6.10
CA HIS A 32 20.49 1.94 -5.28
C HIS A 32 20.07 2.29 -3.85
N LYS A 33 20.72 3.27 -3.22
CA LYS A 33 20.34 3.71 -1.87
C LYS A 33 18.92 4.29 -1.85
N ALA A 34 18.56 5.11 -2.83
CA ALA A 34 17.22 5.68 -2.97
C ALA A 34 16.15 4.59 -3.20
N ARG A 35 16.44 3.60 -4.06
CA ARG A 35 15.54 2.46 -4.30
C ARG A 35 15.30 1.63 -3.04
N ARG A 36 16.35 1.39 -2.24
CA ARG A 36 16.23 0.69 -0.94
C ARG A 36 15.38 1.48 0.06
N ALA A 37 15.57 2.80 0.15
CA ALA A 37 14.79 3.65 1.03
C ALA A 37 13.29 3.62 0.67
N ARG A 38 12.96 3.80 -0.62
CA ARG A 38 11.57 3.71 -1.11
C ARG A 38 10.93 2.36 -0.84
N ARG A 39 11.67 1.26 -1.03
CA ARG A 39 11.17 -0.08 -0.73
C ARG A 39 10.82 -0.23 0.76
N ALA A 40 11.63 0.36 1.66
CA ALA A 40 11.35 0.33 3.09
C ALA A 40 10.12 1.18 3.47
N GLU A 41 9.93 2.33 2.80
CA GLU A 41 8.72 3.15 2.95
C GLU A 41 7.47 2.41 2.46
N GLU A 42 7.51 1.82 1.26
CA GLU A 42 6.41 1.02 0.71
C GLU A 42 6.06 -0.17 1.60
N ALA A 43 7.05 -0.88 2.14
CA ALA A 43 6.80 -1.98 3.08
C ALA A 43 6.09 -1.51 4.35
N ARG A 44 6.40 -0.31 4.85
CA ARG A 44 5.69 0.27 6.00
C ARG A 44 4.27 0.66 5.63
N GLU A 45 4.04 1.28 4.48
CA GLU A 45 2.70 1.66 4.05
C GLU A 45 1.79 0.44 3.78
N ILE A 46 2.37 -0.67 3.31
CA ILE A 46 1.66 -1.96 3.19
C ILE A 46 1.28 -2.49 4.59
N LEU A 47 2.19 -2.49 5.55
CA LEU A 47 1.89 -2.90 6.93
C LEU A 47 0.83 -2.00 7.57
N ASP A 48 0.85 -0.70 7.30
CA ASP A 48 -0.17 0.23 7.78
C ASP A 48 -1.54 -0.06 7.14
N ALA A 49 -1.57 -0.46 5.86
CA ALA A 49 -2.78 -0.87 5.17
C ALA A 49 -3.36 -2.17 5.77
N ASP A 50 -2.51 -3.17 6.02
CA ASP A 50 -2.90 -4.41 6.71
C ASP A 50 -3.45 -4.11 8.11
N HIS A 51 -2.79 -3.22 8.85
CA HIS A 51 -3.25 -2.80 10.16
C HIS A 51 -4.61 -2.09 10.10
N ALA A 52 -4.81 -1.20 9.14
CA ALA A 52 -6.10 -0.53 8.94
C ALA A 52 -7.23 -1.53 8.58
N ALA A 53 -6.95 -2.50 7.71
CA ALA A 53 -7.89 -3.58 7.39
C ALA A 53 -8.24 -4.41 8.63
N HIS A 54 -7.23 -4.78 9.44
CA HIS A 54 -7.45 -5.49 10.68
C HIS A 54 -8.29 -4.68 11.69
N MET A 55 -8.07 -3.38 11.82
CA MET A 55 -8.91 -2.53 12.68
C MET A 55 -10.36 -2.46 12.21
N CYS A 56 -10.60 -2.58 10.88
CA CYS A 56 -11.95 -2.71 10.34
C CYS A 56 -12.56 -4.07 10.70
N GLU A 57 -11.82 -5.17 10.60
CA GLU A 57 -12.27 -6.50 11.05
C GLU A 57 -12.67 -6.49 12.53
N VAL A 58 -11.82 -5.95 13.41
CA VAL A 58 -12.11 -5.82 14.85
C VAL A 58 -13.37 -4.98 15.09
N THR A 59 -13.56 -3.91 14.32
CA THR A 59 -14.76 -3.07 14.45
C THR A 59 -16.02 -3.81 13.96
N LEU A 60 -15.89 -4.68 12.96
CA LEU A 60 -16.97 -5.53 12.48
C LEU A 60 -17.37 -6.61 13.50
N GLU A 61 -16.39 -7.23 14.17
CA GLU A 61 -16.66 -8.18 15.26
C GLU A 61 -17.46 -7.50 16.38
N LEU A 62 -17.06 -6.28 16.76
CA LEU A 62 -17.79 -5.48 17.74
C LEU A 62 -19.21 -5.10 17.29
N LEU A 63 -19.45 -4.93 15.97
CA LEU A 63 -20.79 -4.71 15.43
C LEU A 63 -21.67 -5.95 15.56
N GLY A 64 -21.10 -7.14 15.31
CA GLY A 64 -21.82 -8.41 15.49
C GLY A 64 -22.32 -8.61 16.93
N ASP A 65 -21.53 -8.19 17.93
CA ASP A 65 -21.95 -8.23 19.34
C ASP A 65 -23.10 -7.25 19.68
N LEU A 66 -23.24 -6.16 18.91
CA LEU A 66 -24.24 -5.11 19.12
C LEU A 66 -25.53 -5.32 18.33
N GLU A 67 -25.54 -6.23 17.36
CA GLU A 67 -26.63 -6.52 16.43
C GLU A 67 -27.96 -6.89 17.12
N GLY A 68 -27.91 -7.43 18.34
CA GLY A 68 -29.09 -7.75 19.17
C GLY A 68 -29.74 -6.54 19.86
N HIS A 69 -29.22 -5.32 19.70
CA HIS A 69 -29.66 -4.11 20.41
C HIS A 69 -30.03 -2.97 19.44
N PRO A 70 -31.13 -3.11 18.68
CA PRO A 70 -31.63 -2.04 17.81
C PRO A 70 -31.80 -0.72 18.59
N GLY A 71 -31.23 0.36 18.07
CA GLY A 71 -31.21 1.68 18.71
C GLY A 71 -30.00 2.00 19.61
N ASP A 72 -29.02 1.09 19.82
CA ASP A 72 -27.79 1.44 20.54
C ASP A 72 -26.96 2.46 19.73
N PRO A 73 -26.69 3.68 20.24
CA PRO A 73 -25.88 4.68 19.53
C PRO A 73 -24.47 4.19 19.18
N ARG A 74 -23.95 3.16 19.87
CA ARG A 74 -22.66 2.53 19.56
C ARG A 74 -22.66 1.84 18.20
N LEU A 75 -23.80 1.32 17.75
CA LEU A 75 -23.94 0.69 16.44
C LEU A 75 -23.59 1.70 15.33
N ARG A 76 -24.18 2.90 15.40
CA ARG A 76 -23.93 3.96 14.43
C ARG A 76 -22.47 4.43 14.46
N THR A 77 -21.90 4.61 15.65
CA THR A 77 -20.48 4.98 15.78
C THR A 77 -19.54 3.91 15.21
N ALA A 78 -19.87 2.63 15.37
CA ALA A 78 -19.08 1.55 14.82
C ALA A 78 -19.21 1.45 13.30
N LEU A 79 -20.40 1.66 12.74
CA LEU A 79 -20.61 1.77 11.28
C LEU A 79 -19.83 2.94 10.68
N GLU A 80 -19.88 4.13 11.30
CA GLU A 80 -19.12 5.30 10.86
C GLU A 80 -17.61 5.05 10.90
N ARG A 81 -17.11 4.41 11.96
CA ARG A 81 -15.69 3.99 12.05
C ARG A 81 -15.32 3.02 10.94
N LEU A 82 -16.19 2.07 10.63
CA LEU A 82 -15.99 1.12 9.55
C LEU A 82 -15.92 1.83 8.20
N TYR A 83 -16.86 2.73 7.93
CA TYR A 83 -16.90 3.54 6.72
C TYR A 83 -15.60 4.35 6.55
N CYS A 84 -15.17 5.07 7.60
CA CYS A 84 -13.91 5.83 7.54
C CYS A 84 -12.67 4.94 7.35
N GLY A 85 -12.63 3.77 8.00
CA GLY A 85 -11.53 2.81 7.87
C GLY A 85 -11.41 2.26 6.45
N ILE A 86 -12.52 1.83 5.87
CA ILE A 86 -12.59 1.32 4.49
C ILE A 86 -12.29 2.44 3.48
N GLY A 87 -12.84 3.64 3.69
CA GLY A 87 -12.53 4.79 2.84
C GLY A 87 -11.04 5.16 2.88
N THR A 88 -10.38 5.01 4.04
CA THR A 88 -8.92 5.19 4.13
C THR A 88 -8.17 4.15 3.31
N LEU A 89 -8.59 2.88 3.33
CA LEU A 89 -8.03 1.82 2.49
C LEU A 89 -8.21 2.14 1.00
N ALA A 90 -9.42 2.52 0.58
CA ALA A 90 -9.77 2.81 -0.80
C ALA A 90 -9.08 4.07 -1.38
N SER A 91 -8.78 5.06 -0.53
CA SER A 91 -8.21 6.35 -0.93
C SER A 91 -6.70 6.43 -0.71
N ARG A 92 -6.26 6.32 0.54
CA ARG A 92 -4.85 6.51 0.95
C ARG A 92 -3.99 5.32 0.54
N TYR A 93 -4.47 4.10 0.81
CA TYR A 93 -3.70 2.88 0.57
C TYR A 93 -3.98 2.25 -0.80
N ARG A 94 -4.76 2.90 -1.66
CA ARG A 94 -5.15 2.43 -3.01
C ARG A 94 -3.98 1.88 -3.84
N ARG A 95 -2.80 2.48 -3.73
CA ARG A 95 -1.61 2.06 -4.48
C ARG A 95 -1.12 0.65 -4.11
N TYR A 96 -1.42 0.22 -2.89
CA TYR A 96 -1.01 -1.05 -2.29
C TYR A 96 -2.11 -2.10 -2.30
N LEU A 97 -3.25 -1.80 -2.93
CA LEU A 97 -4.34 -2.73 -3.12
C LEU A 97 -4.41 -3.14 -4.59
N ASP A 98 -4.77 -4.39 -4.85
CA ASP A 98 -5.15 -4.83 -6.18
C ASP A 98 -6.52 -4.26 -6.59
N ASP A 99 -6.84 -4.40 -7.88
CA ASP A 99 -8.07 -3.82 -8.40
C ASP A 99 -9.33 -4.53 -7.86
N GLY A 100 -9.21 -5.77 -7.37
CA GLY A 100 -10.29 -6.50 -6.70
C GLY A 100 -10.58 -5.94 -5.31
N ALA A 101 -9.54 -5.78 -4.49
CA ALA A 101 -9.61 -5.16 -3.18
C ALA A 101 -10.18 -3.74 -3.25
N ILE A 102 -9.79 -2.94 -4.25
CA ILE A 102 -10.37 -1.61 -4.44
C ILE A 102 -11.87 -1.68 -4.72
N ARG A 103 -12.33 -2.61 -5.58
CA ARG A 103 -13.77 -2.78 -5.84
C ARG A 103 -14.51 -3.21 -4.59
N SER A 104 -13.97 -4.19 -3.86
CA SER A 104 -14.55 -4.65 -2.60
C SER A 104 -14.62 -3.55 -1.55
N ALA A 105 -13.63 -2.65 -1.49
CA ALA A 105 -13.69 -1.49 -0.60
C ALA A 105 -14.84 -0.54 -0.95
N LEU A 106 -15.03 -0.22 -2.24
CA LEU A 106 -16.13 0.64 -2.70
C LEU A 106 -17.51 -0.02 -2.49
N GLU A 107 -17.61 -1.34 -2.74
CA GLU A 107 -18.82 -2.13 -2.48
C GLU A 107 -19.15 -2.20 -0.99
N ALA A 108 -18.14 -2.29 -0.12
CA ALA A 108 -18.31 -2.22 1.31
C ALA A 108 -18.77 -0.84 1.79
N GLU A 109 -18.17 0.24 1.29
CA GLU A 109 -18.63 1.62 1.59
C GLU A 109 -20.10 1.81 1.20
N GLU A 110 -20.49 1.37 0.01
CA GLU A 110 -21.88 1.42 -0.43
C GLU A 110 -22.80 0.58 0.46
N THR A 111 -22.37 -0.61 0.88
CA THR A 111 -23.15 -1.49 1.76
C THR A 111 -23.38 -0.85 3.13
N ILE A 112 -22.36 -0.21 3.70
CA ILE A 112 -22.44 0.49 4.99
C ILE A 112 -23.38 1.70 4.89
N LEU A 113 -23.23 2.53 3.85
CA LEU A 113 -24.11 3.68 3.64
C LEU A 113 -25.58 3.26 3.48
N ARG A 114 -25.84 2.18 2.75
CA ARG A 114 -27.21 1.65 2.64
C ARG A 114 -27.71 1.04 3.96
N ALA A 115 -26.83 0.53 4.82
CA ALA A 115 -27.19 0.05 6.16
C ALA A 115 -27.57 1.22 7.09
N GLU A 116 -26.92 2.39 6.96
CA GLU A 116 -27.31 3.59 7.71
C GLU A 116 -28.67 4.17 7.29
N LEU A 117 -29.11 3.90 6.07
CA LEU A 117 -30.36 4.41 5.48
C LEU A 117 -31.53 3.40 5.53
N GLY A 118 -31.27 2.12 5.82
CA GLY A 118 -32.23 1.03 5.75
C GLY A 118 -33.00 0.76 7.06
N GLU A 119 -33.95 -0.18 7.03
CA GLU A 119 -34.63 -0.67 8.24
C GLU A 119 -33.72 -1.62 9.04
N GLU A 120 -33.84 -1.60 10.37
CA GLU A 120 -32.93 -2.32 11.30
C GLU A 120 -32.84 -3.83 11.05
N HIS A 121 -33.88 -4.45 10.47
CA HIS A 121 -33.92 -5.89 10.19
C HIS A 121 -32.96 -6.35 9.07
N GLU A 122 -32.46 -5.42 8.25
CA GLU A 122 -31.52 -5.72 7.16
C GLU A 122 -30.04 -5.54 7.54
N ILE A 123 -29.76 -5.03 8.74
CA ILE A 123 -28.40 -4.66 9.16
C ILE A 123 -27.50 -5.90 9.26
N ALA A 124 -28.04 -7.04 9.69
CA ALA A 124 -27.24 -8.24 9.91
C ALA A 124 -26.68 -8.87 8.64
N GLU A 125 -27.51 -8.98 7.62
CA GLU A 125 -27.10 -9.46 6.30
C GLU A 125 -26.05 -8.52 5.67
N ARG A 126 -26.21 -7.21 5.91
CA ARG A 126 -25.27 -6.18 5.45
C ARG A 126 -23.93 -6.24 6.17
N ILE A 127 -23.91 -6.46 7.49
CA ILE A 127 -22.68 -6.66 8.28
C ILE A 127 -21.91 -7.88 7.77
N ALA A 128 -22.60 -9.00 7.53
CA ALA A 128 -21.98 -10.21 6.98
C ALA A 128 -21.36 -9.96 5.59
N LEU A 129 -22.07 -9.23 4.72
CA LEU A 129 -21.57 -8.85 3.40
C LEU A 129 -20.32 -7.95 3.48
N VAL A 130 -20.32 -6.98 4.40
CA VAL A 130 -19.15 -6.13 4.64
C VAL A 130 -17.95 -6.96 5.13
N GLY A 131 -18.17 -7.97 5.96
CA GLY A 131 -17.12 -8.92 6.36
C GLY A 131 -16.50 -9.67 5.20
N HIS A 132 -17.32 -10.10 4.23
CA HIS A 132 -16.82 -10.72 3.00
C HIS A 132 -15.91 -9.76 2.21
N HIS A 133 -16.34 -8.51 2.05
CA HIS A 133 -15.54 -7.49 1.36
C HIS A 133 -14.24 -7.16 2.09
N LEU A 134 -14.24 -7.08 3.42
CA LEU A 134 -13.01 -6.86 4.21
C LEU A 134 -12.01 -8.00 4.02
N GLY A 135 -12.47 -9.25 3.99
CA GLY A 135 -11.63 -10.41 3.67
C GLY A 135 -11.00 -10.30 2.29
N ALA A 136 -11.77 -9.85 1.29
CA ALA A 136 -11.26 -9.61 -0.06
C ALA A 136 -10.22 -8.48 -0.09
N ILE A 137 -10.46 -7.36 0.59
CA ILE A 137 -9.52 -6.23 0.71
C ILE A 137 -8.18 -6.69 1.27
N ARG A 138 -8.21 -7.43 2.39
CA ARG A 138 -7.01 -7.94 3.04
C ARG A 138 -6.26 -8.90 2.12
N SER A 139 -6.95 -9.84 1.48
CA SER A 139 -6.34 -10.78 0.55
C SER A 139 -5.73 -10.13 -0.70
N GLY A 140 -6.25 -8.97 -1.10
CA GLY A 140 -5.77 -8.19 -2.25
C GLY A 140 -4.76 -7.10 -1.89
N THR A 141 -4.21 -7.11 -0.67
CA THR A 141 -3.07 -6.25 -0.32
C THR A 141 -1.81 -6.74 -1.01
N LEU A 142 -1.12 -5.85 -1.71
CA LEU A 142 0.03 -6.17 -2.54
C LEU A 142 1.30 -6.36 -1.70
N ASP A 143 2.08 -7.38 -2.03
CA ASP A 143 3.45 -7.53 -1.52
C ASP A 143 4.35 -6.39 -2.05
N VAL A 144 5.36 -5.99 -1.26
CA VAL A 144 6.37 -5.00 -1.67
C VAL A 144 7.17 -5.39 -2.92
N ASP A 145 7.22 -6.69 -3.22
CA ASP A 145 7.82 -7.29 -4.42
C ASP A 145 6.84 -7.40 -5.59
N HIS A 146 5.58 -7.01 -5.43
CA HIS A 146 4.59 -7.05 -6.50
C HIS A 146 5.06 -6.23 -7.71
N ARG A 147 4.90 -6.80 -8.90
CA ARG A 147 5.41 -6.24 -10.16
C ARG A 147 4.96 -4.79 -10.38
N ARG A 148 3.71 -4.47 -10.05
CA ARG A 148 3.14 -3.11 -10.14
C ARG A 148 3.94 -2.08 -9.33
N LEU A 149 4.36 -2.43 -8.11
CA LEU A 149 5.16 -1.56 -7.25
C LEU A 149 6.61 -1.50 -7.73
N SER A 150 7.17 -2.65 -8.16
CA SER A 150 8.50 -2.71 -8.75
C SER A 150 8.65 -1.84 -10.00
N ASP A 151 7.69 -1.93 -10.94
CA ASP A 151 7.68 -1.16 -12.18
C ASP A 151 7.50 0.35 -11.89
N ALA A 152 6.70 0.71 -10.89
CA ALA A 152 6.56 2.09 -10.45
C ALA A 152 7.87 2.67 -9.87
N ARG A 153 8.67 1.86 -9.15
CA ARG A 153 9.99 2.25 -8.66
C ARG A 153 11.01 2.45 -9.78
N GLY A 154 10.88 1.71 -10.88
CA GLY A 154 11.80 1.72 -12.02
C GLY A 154 11.67 2.91 -12.97
N ARG A 155 10.57 3.68 -12.91
CA ARG A 155 10.31 4.84 -13.78
C ARG A 155 10.95 6.16 -13.30
N VAL A 156 11.93 6.11 -12.40
CA VAL A 156 12.63 7.29 -11.85
C VAL A 156 14.09 7.31 -12.25
#